data_AF-A0A2V7SQ94-F1
#
_entry.id   AF-A0A2V7SQ94-F1
#
_cell.length_a   1.000
_cell.length_b   1.000
_cell.length_c   1.000
_cell.angle_alpha   90.00
_cell.angle_beta   90.00
_cell.angle_gamma   90.00
#
_symmetry.space_group_name_H-M   'P 1'
#
loop_
_entity.id
_entity.type
_entity.pdbx_description
1 polymer ?
#
loop_
_entity_poly.entity_id
_entity_poly.type
_entity_poly.pdbx_seq_one_letter_code
_entity_poly.pdbx_strand_id
1 'polypeptide(L)'
;METETAKAFYVVGREDELVKRGVIVREGGANLLFAHPGRTLQIARSLPMDEFTTVDSRGVKEIQVPDSTRRYRLVSRQSLDAAEVAERNKNTFRGNLHIADAGKFWGPSKYLVLVEQ
;
A
#
# COMPACT_ATOMS: atom_id res chain seq x y z
N MET A 1 -8.64 -22.32 -22.59
CA MET A 1 -8.58 -20.89 -22.25
C MET A 1 -7.75 -20.79 -20.99
N GLU A 2 -6.47 -20.49 -21.13
CA GLU A 2 -5.57 -20.31 -19.98
C GLU A 2 -5.97 -18.99 -19.31
N THR A 3 -6.57 -19.07 -18.12
CA THR A 3 -6.94 -17.87 -17.38
C THR A 3 -5.65 -17.20 -16.93
N GLU A 4 -5.23 -16.17 -17.67
CA GLU A 4 -4.11 -15.31 -17.34
C GLU A 4 -4.22 -14.91 -15.86
N THR A 5 -3.25 -15.34 -15.06
CA THR A 5 -3.31 -15.33 -13.59
C THR A 5 -3.58 -13.93 -13.05
N ALA A 6 -4.74 -13.74 -12.39
CA ALA A 6 -5.10 -12.48 -11.74
C ALA A 6 -4.39 -12.34 -10.39
N LYS A 7 -3.06 -12.27 -10.39
CA LYS A 7 -2.25 -12.11 -9.17
C LYS A 7 -2.13 -10.63 -8.79
N ALA A 8 -2.31 -10.36 -7.50
CA ALA A 8 -1.93 -9.13 -6.84
C ALA A 8 -1.06 -9.43 -5.62
N PHE A 9 -0.38 -8.41 -5.12
CA PHE A 9 0.63 -8.51 -4.08
C PHE A 9 0.38 -7.40 -3.07
N TYR A 10 0.35 -7.73 -1.79
CA TYR A 10 0.20 -6.74 -0.74
C TYR A 10 1.18 -6.95 0.41
N VAL A 11 1.53 -5.85 1.07
CA VAL A 11 2.33 -5.86 2.29
C VAL A 11 1.83 -4.79 3.25
N VAL A 12 1.79 -5.14 4.52
CA VAL A 12 1.39 -4.25 5.62
C VAL A 12 2.48 -4.32 6.67
N GLY A 13 2.92 -3.17 7.16
CA GLY A 13 3.95 -3.12 8.21
C GLY A 13 4.22 -1.72 8.69
N ARG A 14 5.11 -1.62 9.68
CA ARG A 14 5.60 -0.34 10.18
C ARG A 14 6.59 0.28 9.21
N GLU A 15 6.70 1.60 9.24
CA GLU A 15 7.58 2.34 8.32
C GLU A 15 9.04 1.87 8.40
N ASP A 16 9.58 1.75 9.61
CA ASP A 16 10.96 1.32 9.85
C ASP A 16 11.23 -0.11 9.35
N GLU A 17 10.28 -1.03 9.56
CA GLU A 17 10.36 -2.39 9.05
C GLU A 17 10.33 -2.44 7.52
N LEU A 18 9.39 -1.73 6.90
CA LEU A 18 9.25 -1.72 5.43
C LEU A 18 10.44 -1.01 4.74
N VAL A 19 11.06 -0.02 5.40
CA VAL A 19 12.34 0.55 4.96
C VAL A 19 13.46 -0.47 5.06
N LYS A 20 13.59 -1.17 6.20
CA LYS A 20 14.64 -2.18 6.41
C LYS A 20 14.54 -3.34 5.42
N ARG A 21 13.31 -3.74 5.08
CA ARG A 21 13.00 -4.78 4.08
C ARG A 21 13.18 -4.29 2.64
N GLY A 22 13.35 -2.98 2.41
CA GLY A 22 13.52 -2.40 1.08
C GLY A 22 12.22 -2.27 0.28
N VAL A 23 11.05 -2.34 0.92
CA VAL A 23 9.73 -2.16 0.28
C VAL A 23 9.46 -0.68 0.00
N ILE A 24 9.85 0.18 0.94
CA ILE A 24 9.72 1.64 0.83
C ILE A 24 11.07 2.32 1.06
N VAL A 25 11.22 3.51 0.50
CA VAL A 25 12.38 4.38 0.69
C VAL A 25 11.93 5.73 1.22
N ARG A 26 12.77 6.32 2.06
CA ARG A 26 12.61 7.70 2.53
C ARG A 26 13.34 8.62 1.56
N GLU A 27 12.63 9.23 0.62
CA GLU A 27 13.21 10.28 -0.22
C GLU A 27 13.08 11.64 0.50
N GLY A 28 14.20 12.36 0.65
CA GLY A 28 14.24 13.70 1.27
C GLY A 28 15.31 13.95 2.33
N GLY A 29 16.57 13.60 2.06
CA GLY A 29 17.72 13.96 2.91
C GLY A 29 18.92 14.33 2.05
N ALA A 30 19.26 15.63 2.04
CA ALA A 30 20.34 16.29 1.31
C ALA A 30 20.08 16.65 -0.17
N ASN A 31 20.23 17.96 -0.45
CA ASN A 31 20.24 18.68 -1.72
C ASN A 31 18.90 18.97 -2.43
N LEU A 32 18.33 20.16 -2.15
CA LEU A 32 18.32 21.34 -3.05
C LEU A 32 17.26 22.38 -2.61
N LEU A 33 17.72 23.43 -1.93
CA LEU A 33 17.29 24.84 -1.91
C LEU A 33 15.83 25.33 -2.06
N PHE A 34 14.82 24.54 -2.45
CA PHE A 34 13.44 25.03 -2.58
C PHE A 34 12.42 23.90 -2.35
N ALA A 35 11.42 24.18 -1.49
CA ALA A 35 10.16 23.45 -1.26
C ALA A 35 10.14 22.32 -0.19
N HIS A 36 9.53 22.68 0.95
CA HIS A 36 8.81 21.86 1.94
C HIS A 36 9.59 20.86 2.83
N PRO A 37 9.51 21.00 4.18
CA PRO A 37 9.95 19.96 5.10
C PRO A 37 8.94 18.80 5.04
N GLY A 38 9.24 17.76 4.27
CA GLY A 38 8.37 16.59 4.17
C GLY A 38 9.13 15.37 3.69
N ARG A 39 9.46 14.47 4.62
CA ARG A 39 9.89 13.10 4.28
C ARG A 39 8.75 12.45 3.51
N THR A 40 8.96 12.16 2.23
CA THR A 40 7.94 11.47 1.43
C THR A 40 8.30 9.99 1.37
N LEU A 41 7.40 9.14 1.87
CA LEU A 41 7.55 7.69 1.71
C LEU A 41 7.21 7.33 0.27
N GLN A 42 8.16 6.71 -0.42
CA GLN A 42 7.98 6.23 -1.79
C GLN A 42 8.18 4.72 -1.81
N ILE A 43 7.48 4.04 -2.71
CA ILE A 43 7.72 2.62 -2.97
C ILE A 43 9.09 2.47 -3.64
N ALA A 44 9.86 1.46 -3.22
CA ALA A 44 11.14 1.17 -3.84
C ALA A 44 10.98 0.85 -5.34
N ARG A 45 11.91 1.32 -6.17
CA ARG A 45 11.89 1.07 -7.62
C ARG A 45 12.03 -0.41 -7.98
N SER A 46 12.73 -1.16 -7.13
CA SER A 46 12.85 -2.61 -7.20
C SER A 46 12.18 -3.18 -5.94
N LEU A 47 11.10 -3.93 -6.13
CA LEU A 47 10.31 -4.49 -5.04
C LEU A 47 10.83 -5.88 -4.66
N PRO A 48 11.09 -6.15 -3.37
CA PRO A 48 11.43 -7.48 -2.89
C PRO A 48 10.16 -8.36 -2.86
N MET A 49 9.93 -9.13 -3.92
CA MET A 49 8.69 -9.91 -4.09
C MET A 49 8.40 -10.87 -2.93
N ASP A 50 9.45 -11.37 -2.27
CA ASP A 50 9.35 -12.31 -1.15
C ASP A 50 8.77 -11.67 0.13
N GLU A 51 8.75 -10.33 0.21
CA GLU A 51 8.15 -9.58 1.32
C GLU A 51 6.65 -9.35 1.13
N PHE A 52 6.10 -9.69 -0.04
CA PHE A 52 4.68 -9.48 -0.34
C PHE A 52 3.87 -10.77 -0.23
N THR A 53 2.67 -10.64 0.33
CA THR A 53 1.67 -11.69 0.29
C THR A 53 0.99 -11.69 -1.08
N THR A 54 0.98 -12.85 -1.75
CA THR A 54 0.31 -13.04 -3.04
C THR A 54 -1.16 -13.38 -2.84
N VAL A 55 -2.05 -12.71 -3.59
CA VAL A 55 -3.50 -12.94 -3.56
C VAL A 55 -4.07 -13.01 -4.98
N ASP A 56 -5.23 -13.65 -5.11
CA ASP A 56 -6.06 -13.50 -6.31
C ASP A 56 -6.78 -12.16 -6.25
N SER A 57 -6.46 -11.26 -7.19
CA SER A 57 -7.00 -9.90 -7.24
C SER A 57 -8.51 -9.85 -7.51
N ARG A 58 -9.09 -10.90 -8.09
CA ARG A 58 -10.54 -11.01 -8.35
C ARG A 58 -11.31 -11.51 -7.12
N GLY A 59 -10.66 -12.38 -6.33
CA GLY A 59 -11.24 -13.03 -5.16
C GLY A 59 -11.07 -12.26 -3.86
N VAL A 60 -9.95 -11.53 -3.69
CA VAL A 60 -9.68 -10.77 -2.47
C VAL A 60 -10.64 -9.59 -2.33
N LYS A 61 -11.38 -9.57 -1.22
CA LYS A 61 -12.36 -8.51 -0.88
C LYS A 61 -11.98 -7.70 0.34
N GLU A 62 -11.05 -8.19 1.15
CA GLU A 62 -10.60 -7.53 2.37
C GLU A 62 -9.09 -7.70 2.49
N ILE A 63 -8.41 -6.62 2.88
CA ILE A 63 -7.02 -6.62 3.31
C ILE A 63 -7.02 -6.42 4.82
N GLN A 64 -6.68 -7.49 5.53
CA GLN A 64 -6.57 -7.47 6.99
C GLN A 64 -5.29 -6.76 7.39
N VAL A 65 -5.41 -5.85 8.34
CA VAL A 65 -4.28 -5.15 8.95
C VAL A 65 -3.95 -5.79 10.31
N PRO A 66 -2.68 -5.78 10.75
CA PRO A 66 -2.29 -6.43 12.01
C PRO A 66 -3.01 -5.92 13.27
N ASP A 67 -3.33 -4.63 13.32
CA ASP A 67 -4.05 -3.98 14.42
C ASP A 67 -5.03 -2.95 13.86
N SER A 68 -6.32 -3.31 13.81
CA SER A 68 -7.38 -2.48 13.25
C SER A 68 -7.61 -1.15 13.98
N THR A 69 -7.06 -0.98 15.19
CA THR A 69 -7.14 0.28 15.96
C THR A 69 -6.10 1.32 15.51
N ARG A 70 -5.04 0.86 14.84
CA ARG A 70 -3.95 1.71 14.33
C ARG A 70 -4.36 2.42 13.05
N ARG A 71 -3.66 3.50 12.75
CA ARG A 71 -3.83 4.24 11.50
C ARG A 71 -2.84 3.72 10.46
N TYR A 72 -3.34 3.45 9.27
CA TYR A 72 -2.55 3.00 8.13
C TYR A 72 -2.56 4.07 7.04
N ARG A 73 -1.42 4.24 6.37
CA ARG A 73 -1.27 5.07 5.18
C ARG A 73 -1.12 4.17 3.95
N LEU A 74 -1.93 4.44 2.94
CA LEU A 74 -1.74 3.89 1.60
C LEU A 74 -0.66 4.70 0.87
N VAL A 75 0.45 4.04 0.54
CA VAL A 75 1.62 4.67 -0.14
C VAL A 75 1.79 4.20 -1.58
N SER A 76 0.95 3.25 -2.01
CA SER A 76 0.90 2.73 -3.38
C SER A 76 -0.10 3.50 -4.26
N ARG A 77 -0.21 3.09 -5.53
CA ARG A 77 -0.97 3.84 -6.55
C ARG A 77 -2.48 3.62 -6.53
N GLN A 78 -2.97 2.66 -5.73
CA GLN A 78 -4.40 2.43 -5.62
C GLN A 78 -5.09 3.65 -4.98
N SER A 79 -6.40 3.80 -5.23
CA SER A 79 -7.19 4.82 -4.55
C SER A 79 -8.08 4.19 -3.49
N LEU A 80 -8.18 4.87 -2.34
CA LEU A 80 -9.19 4.56 -1.32
C LEU A 80 -10.62 4.91 -1.79
N ASP A 81 -10.80 5.51 -2.97
CA ASP A 81 -12.14 5.69 -3.57
C ASP A 81 -12.69 4.39 -4.17
N ALA A 82 -11.82 3.40 -4.43
CA ALA A 82 -12.22 2.06 -4.87
C ALA A 82 -12.26 1.06 -3.69
N ALA A 83 -12.22 1.57 -2.45
CA ALA A 83 -12.23 0.80 -1.22
C ALA A 83 -13.12 1.45 -0.15
N GLU A 84 -13.58 0.64 0.79
CA GLU A 84 -14.27 1.06 1.99
C GLU A 84 -13.34 0.84 3.19
N VAL A 85 -13.20 1.87 4.03
CA VAL A 85 -12.33 1.87 5.18
C VAL A 85 -12.97 2.66 6.32
N ALA A 86 -12.64 2.35 7.57
CA ALA A 86 -13.09 3.15 8.70
C ALA A 86 -12.22 4.41 8.87
N GLU A 87 -12.82 5.51 9.32
CA GLU A 87 -12.12 6.76 9.67
C GLU A 87 -11.09 7.26 8.63
N ARG A 88 -11.52 7.35 7.36
CA ARG A 88 -10.69 7.84 6.26
C ARG A 88 -10.30 9.31 6.45
N ASN A 89 -9.01 9.60 6.28
CA ASN A 89 -8.47 10.94 6.11
C ASN A 89 -7.44 10.94 4.97
N LYS A 90 -7.82 11.50 3.82
CA LYS A 90 -7.01 11.51 2.58
C LYS A 90 -6.59 10.09 2.18
N ASN A 91 -5.30 9.78 2.26
CA ASN A 91 -4.70 8.47 1.98
C ASN A 91 -4.44 7.63 3.25
N THR A 92 -4.98 8.04 4.39
CA THR A 92 -4.89 7.30 5.65
C THR A 92 -6.25 6.83 6.13
N PHE A 93 -6.30 5.75 6.89
CA PHE A 93 -7.52 5.16 7.42
C PHE A 93 -7.26 4.31 8.68
N ARG A 94 -8.31 3.84 9.34
CA ARG A 94 -8.28 2.82 10.39
C ARG A 94 -9.10 1.60 9.97
N GLY A 95 -8.92 0.49 10.67
CA GLY A 95 -9.62 -0.76 10.38
C GLY A 95 -9.09 -1.48 9.14
N ASN A 96 -9.77 -2.57 8.78
CA ASN A 96 -9.48 -3.33 7.57
C ASN A 96 -9.85 -2.52 6.32
N LEU A 97 -9.21 -2.84 5.20
CA LEU A 97 -9.53 -2.26 3.90
C LEU A 97 -10.40 -3.22 3.11
N HIS A 98 -11.64 -2.84 2.86
CA HIS A 98 -12.58 -3.59 2.03
C HIS A 98 -12.51 -3.10 0.58
N ILE A 99 -12.29 -4.00 -0.37
CA ILE A 99 -12.17 -3.65 -1.79
C ILE A 99 -13.55 -3.65 -2.43
N ALA A 100 -14.10 -2.46 -2.66
CA ALA A 100 -15.44 -2.29 -3.25
C ALA A 100 -15.46 -2.64 -4.74
N ASP A 101 -14.44 -2.22 -5.49
CA ASP A 101 -14.29 -2.49 -6.92
C ASP A 101 -12.88 -3.00 -7.21
N ALA A 102 -12.73 -4.31 -7.40
CA ALA A 102 -11.44 -4.96 -7.62
C ALA A 102 -10.73 -4.47 -8.89
N GLY A 103 -11.48 -4.16 -9.96
CA GLY A 103 -10.91 -3.70 -11.22
C GLY A 103 -10.33 -2.30 -11.08
N LYS A 104 -11.08 -1.38 -10.47
CA LYS A 104 -10.61 -0.01 -10.19
C LYS A 104 -9.51 0.02 -9.14
N PHE A 105 -9.59 -0.84 -8.13
CA PHE A 105 -8.61 -0.88 -7.07
C PHE A 105 -7.27 -1.43 -7.56
N TRP A 106 -7.23 -2.58 -8.23
CA TRP A 106 -5.97 -3.20 -8.71
C TRP A 106 -5.47 -2.66 -10.06
N GLY A 107 -6.28 -1.89 -10.78
CA GLY A 107 -5.92 -1.32 -12.10
C GLY A 107 -4.66 -0.44 -12.09
N PRO A 108 -4.52 0.53 -11.17
CA PRO A 108 -3.34 1.41 -11.12
C PRO A 108 -2.03 0.71 -10.75
N SER A 109 -2.10 -0.37 -9.96
CA SER A 109 -0.96 -1.17 -9.53
C SER A 109 -1.42 -2.51 -8.98
N LYS A 110 -0.67 -3.57 -9.27
CA LYS A 110 -0.83 -4.89 -8.65
C LYS A 110 -0.17 -5.01 -7.27
N TYR A 111 0.60 -4.00 -6.87
CA TYR A 111 1.32 -3.93 -5.59
C TYR A 111 0.68 -2.93 -4.66
N LEU A 112 0.14 -3.41 -3.54
CA LEU A 112 -0.44 -2.62 -2.46
C LEU A 112 0.55 -2.54 -1.30
N VAL A 113 0.81 -1.33 -0.80
CA VAL A 113 1.68 -1.11 0.35
C VAL A 113 0.95 -0.24 1.37
N LEU A 114 0.75 -0.79 2.56
CA LEU A 114 0.14 -0.10 3.70
C LEU A 114 1.17 0.08 4.81
N VAL A 115 1.32 1.32 5.27
CA VAL A 115 2.29 1.69 6.31
C VAL A 115 1.55 2.07 7.58
N GLU A 116 1.79 1.36 8.68
CA GLU A 116 1.32 1.75 10.02
C GLU A 116 1.96 3.08 10.44
N GLN A 117 1.16 3.97 11.04
CA GLN A 117 1.57 5.29 11.54
C GLN A 117 1.66 5.32 13.07
#